data_AF-A0A1C3P3H3-F1
#
_entry.id   AF-A0A1C3P3H3-F1
#
_cell.length_a   1.000
_cell.length_b   1.000
_cell.length_c   1.000
_cell.angle_alpha   90.00
_cell.angle_beta   90.00
_cell.angle_gamma   90.00
#
_symmetry.space_group_name_H-M   'P 1'
#
loop_
_entity.id
_entity.type
_entity.pdbx_description
1 polymer ?
#
loop_
_entity_poly.entity_id
_entity_poly.type
_entity_poly.pdbx_seq_one_letter_code
_entity_poly.pdbx_strand_id
1 'polypeptide(L)'
;MLTPLGYDRTLLQQIGPALAGAVVYTDFVPFELNTPAHARMFNAMTAYAPENQVPAQESTVFGWLSADMFVRGLQAAGVCPTRQSFIAGLRGVHDYDGGGLLPRPVDFATNLGRLNNCYDFVRVSGDGSRFIPLEPALRCGSPIS
;
A
#
# COMPACT_ATOMS: atom_id res chain seq x y z
N MET A 1 9.85 19.47 2.38
CA MET A 1 8.76 19.20 3.35
C MET A 1 8.36 17.74 3.18
N LEU A 2 8.29 16.98 4.28
CA LEU A 2 7.73 15.63 4.27
C LEU A 2 6.23 15.75 4.59
N THR A 3 5.36 15.23 3.73
CA THR A 3 3.90 15.29 3.95
C THR A 3 3.36 13.86 4.15
N PRO A 4 2.47 13.64 5.14
CA PRO A 4 1.86 12.32 5.38
C PRO A 4 0.74 11.99 4.41
N LEU A 5 0.29 12.98 3.65
CA LEU A 5 -0.79 12.89 2.66
C LEU A 5 -0.28 13.55 1.38
N GLY A 6 -0.69 13.01 0.24
CA GLY A 6 -0.39 13.61 -1.06
C GLY A 6 0.19 12.66 -2.09
N TYR A 7 0.21 11.33 -1.85
CA TYR A 7 0.47 10.36 -2.91
C TYR A 7 -0.80 10.09 -3.73
N ASP A 8 -1.37 11.17 -4.26
CA ASP A 8 -2.62 11.19 -5.00
C ASP A 8 -2.38 11.87 -6.35
N ARG A 9 -2.61 11.12 -7.43
CA ARG A 9 -2.44 11.61 -8.80
C ARG A 9 -3.45 12.70 -9.17
N THR A 10 -4.64 12.67 -8.60
CA THR A 10 -5.67 13.70 -8.80
C THR A 10 -5.20 15.01 -8.18
N LEU A 11 -4.68 14.97 -6.95
CA LEU A 11 -4.11 16.15 -6.29
C LEU A 11 -2.91 16.70 -7.07
N LEU A 12 -2.03 15.80 -7.55
CA LEU A 12 -0.88 16.19 -8.36
C LEU A 12 -1.30 16.90 -9.67
N GLN A 13 -2.37 16.44 -10.33
CA GLN A 13 -2.91 17.10 -11.51
C GLN A 13 -3.47 18.50 -11.22
N GLN A 14 -4.03 18.71 -10.02
CA GLN A 14 -4.66 19.98 -9.65
C GLN A 14 -3.66 21.03 -9.16
N ILE A 15 -2.69 20.63 -8.33
CA ILE A 15 -1.78 21.56 -7.63
C ILE A 15 -0.30 21.17 -7.73
N GLY A 16 0.06 20.31 -8.69
CA GLY A 16 1.41 19.75 -8.85
C GLY A 16 2.57 20.75 -8.75
N PRO A 17 2.54 21.90 -9.46
CA PRO A 17 3.60 22.90 -9.38
C PRO A 17 3.81 23.46 -7.96
N ALA A 18 2.74 23.56 -7.15
CA ALA A 18 2.84 23.99 -5.75
C ALA A 18 3.43 22.90 -4.83
N LEU A 19 3.40 21.64 -5.28
CA LEU A 19 3.98 20.49 -4.58
C LEU A 19 5.40 20.15 -5.04
N ALA A 20 5.98 20.91 -5.98
CA ALA A 20 7.30 20.62 -6.53
C ALA A 20 8.36 20.40 -5.45
N GLY A 21 9.05 19.25 -5.50
CA GLY A 21 10.07 18.87 -4.53
C GLY A 21 9.55 18.38 -3.17
N ALA A 22 8.23 18.37 -2.94
CA ALA A 22 7.64 17.73 -1.76
C ALA A 22 7.97 16.23 -1.75
N VAL A 23 8.16 15.68 -0.55
CA VAL A 23 8.42 14.25 -0.35
C VAL A 23 7.24 13.68 0.43
N VAL A 24 6.74 12.54 -0.03
CA VAL A 24 5.66 11.78 0.61
C VAL A 24 6.23 10.41 0.97
N TYR A 25 5.91 9.90 2.16
CA TYR A 25 6.20 8.51 2.50
C TYR A 25 4.97 7.65 2.17
N THR A 26 5.19 6.38 1.84
CA THR A 26 4.13 5.41 1.59
C THR A 26 4.47 4.08 2.27
N ASP A 27 3.42 3.36 2.69
CA ASP A 27 3.47 2.05 3.32
C ASP A 27 3.20 0.89 2.33
N PHE A 28 3.04 1.22 1.05
CA PHE A 28 2.93 0.27 -0.05
C PHE A 28 3.98 0.59 -1.14
N VAL A 29 4.24 -0.37 -2.01
CA VAL A 29 5.22 -0.25 -3.10
C VAL A 29 4.79 0.88 -4.05
N PRO A 30 5.64 1.89 -4.35
CA PRO A 30 5.27 2.99 -5.24
C PRO A 30 4.82 2.51 -6.63
N PHE A 31 3.73 3.07 -7.14
CA PHE A 31 3.18 2.82 -8.47
C PHE A 31 4.21 3.04 -9.59
N GLU A 32 5.13 3.98 -9.42
CA GLU A 32 6.19 4.29 -10.40
C GLU A 32 7.16 3.12 -10.62
N LEU A 33 7.19 2.14 -9.72
CA LEU A 33 7.97 0.91 -9.88
C LEU A 33 7.30 -0.10 -10.84
N ASN A 34 6.05 0.12 -11.26
CA ASN A 34 5.35 -0.66 -12.29
C ASN A 34 5.42 -2.19 -12.10
N THR A 35 5.27 -2.65 -10.85
CA THR A 35 5.37 -4.08 -10.51
C THR A 35 4.20 -4.91 -11.08
N PRO A 36 4.36 -6.24 -11.20
CA PRO A 36 3.26 -7.14 -11.57
C PRO A 36 2.06 -7.07 -10.61
N ALA A 37 2.27 -6.71 -9.35
CA ALA A 37 1.21 -6.54 -8.36
C ALA A 37 0.28 -5.36 -8.71
N HIS A 38 0.86 -4.23 -9.13
CA HIS A 38 0.09 -3.09 -9.63
C HIS A 38 -0.71 -3.45 -10.87
N ALA A 39 -0.10 -4.16 -11.83
CA ALA A 39 -0.80 -4.58 -13.05
C ALA A 39 -2.03 -5.45 -12.72
N ARG A 40 -1.91 -6.40 -11.78
CA ARG A 40 -3.05 -7.20 -11.32
C ARG A 40 -4.16 -6.34 -10.70
N MET A 41 -3.79 -5.45 -9.78
CA MET A 41 -4.76 -4.57 -9.12
C MET A 41 -5.48 -3.67 -10.13
N PHE A 42 -4.74 -3.02 -11.03
CA PHE A 42 -5.31 -2.12 -12.03
C PHE A 42 -6.22 -2.86 -13.00
N ASN A 43 -5.81 -4.04 -13.49
CA ASN A 43 -6.66 -4.85 -14.37
C ASN A 43 -7.96 -5.27 -13.67
N ALA A 44 -7.89 -5.64 -12.40
CA ALA A 44 -9.07 -6.00 -11.62
C ALA A 44 -9.99 -4.79 -11.38
N MET A 45 -9.44 -3.60 -11.08
CA MET A 45 -10.24 -2.38 -10.94
C MET A 45 -10.92 -2.01 -12.26
N THR A 46 -10.22 -2.08 -13.39
CA THR A 46 -10.82 -1.84 -14.71
C THR A 46 -11.96 -2.83 -15.02
N ALA A 47 -11.80 -4.10 -14.64
CA ALA A 47 -12.79 -5.14 -14.93
C ALA A 47 -14.02 -5.09 -14.00
N TYR A 48 -13.82 -4.79 -12.71
CA TYR A 48 -14.84 -5.00 -11.68
C TYR A 48 -15.26 -3.75 -10.91
N ALA A 49 -14.54 -2.63 -11.07
CA ALA A 49 -14.86 -1.35 -10.45
C ALA A 49 -14.63 -0.19 -11.45
N PRO A 50 -15.31 -0.18 -12.61
CA PRO A 50 -15.11 0.83 -13.66
C PRO A 50 -15.41 2.26 -13.19
N GLU A 51 -16.18 2.44 -12.12
CA GLU A 51 -16.40 3.72 -11.45
C GLU A 51 -15.13 4.31 -10.84
N ASN A 52 -14.12 3.49 -10.54
CA ASN A 52 -12.80 3.94 -10.10
C ASN A 52 -11.90 4.27 -11.31
N GLN A 53 -12.07 5.47 -11.83
CA GLN A 53 -11.39 5.92 -13.06
C GLN A 53 -9.87 6.11 -12.90
N VAL A 54 -9.37 6.25 -11.66
CA VAL A 54 -7.94 6.46 -11.37
C VAL A 54 -7.50 5.45 -10.30
N PRO A 55 -7.22 4.19 -10.65
CA PRO A 55 -6.93 3.15 -9.65
C PRO A 55 -5.55 3.32 -8.96
N ALA A 56 -4.67 4.17 -9.50
CA ALA A 56 -3.40 4.53 -8.89
C ALA A 56 -3.57 5.61 -7.80
N GLN A 57 -4.30 5.24 -6.74
CA GLN A 57 -4.58 6.06 -5.56
C GLN A 57 -4.40 5.23 -4.27
N GLU A 58 -3.98 5.88 -3.19
CA GLU A 58 -3.75 5.21 -1.89
C GLU A 58 -5.01 4.49 -1.38
N SER A 59 -6.18 5.13 -1.50
CA SER A 59 -7.47 4.56 -1.11
C SER A 59 -7.78 3.24 -1.83
N THR A 60 -7.41 3.13 -3.10
CA THR A 60 -7.59 1.92 -3.90
C THR A 60 -6.69 0.80 -3.39
N VAL A 61 -5.44 1.12 -3.06
CA VAL A 61 -4.49 0.13 -2.49
C VAL A 61 -4.97 -0.35 -1.13
N PHE A 62 -5.40 0.55 -0.23
CA PHE A 62 -5.90 0.13 1.09
C PHE A 62 -7.19 -0.67 1.01
N GLY A 63 -8.09 -0.32 0.08
CA GLY A 63 -9.28 -1.12 -0.21
C GLY A 63 -8.92 -2.52 -0.71
N TRP A 64 -7.99 -2.61 -1.66
CA TRP A 64 -7.48 -3.88 -2.19
C TRP A 64 -6.83 -4.74 -1.09
N LEU A 65 -5.90 -4.17 -0.33
CA LEU A 65 -5.21 -4.86 0.77
C LEU A 65 -6.19 -5.32 1.86
N SER A 66 -7.21 -4.53 2.17
CA SER A 66 -8.23 -4.94 3.15
C SER A 66 -9.05 -6.13 2.65
N ALA A 67 -9.43 -6.13 1.37
CA ALA A 67 -10.16 -7.23 0.75
C ALA A 67 -9.30 -8.50 0.65
N ASP A 68 -8.03 -8.37 0.22
CA ASP A 68 -7.08 -9.48 0.13
C ASP A 68 -6.81 -10.11 1.51
N MET A 69 -6.54 -9.29 2.53
CA MET A 69 -6.37 -9.74 3.91
C MET A 69 -7.62 -10.46 4.43
N PHE A 70 -8.82 -9.96 4.10
CA PHE A 70 -10.07 -10.62 4.49
C PHE A 70 -10.22 -11.99 3.81
N VAL A 71 -9.98 -12.09 2.50
CA VAL A 71 -10.01 -13.37 1.78
C VAL A 71 -8.98 -14.34 2.36
N ARG A 72 -7.76 -13.87 2.64
CA ARG A 72 -6.70 -14.68 3.28
C ARG A 72 -7.13 -15.21 4.64
N GLY A 73 -7.78 -14.37 5.46
CA GLY A 73 -8.31 -14.79 6.76
C GLY A 73 -9.42 -15.84 6.64
N LEU A 74 -10.32 -15.72 5.64
CA LEU A 74 -11.35 -16.72 5.37
C LEU A 74 -10.74 -18.06 4.91
N GLN A 75 -9.72 -18.01 4.03
CA GLN A 75 -9.00 -19.21 3.59
C GLN A 75 -8.30 -19.92 4.76
N ALA A 76 -7.62 -19.16 5.62
CA ALA A 76 -6.93 -19.69 6.79
C ALA A 76 -7.89 -20.27 7.85
N ALA A 77 -9.12 -19.76 7.92
CA ALA A 77 -10.16 -20.24 8.83
C ALA A 77 -10.78 -21.59 8.43
N GLY A 78 -10.65 -21.99 7.16
CA GLY A 78 -11.21 -23.24 6.62
C GLY A 78 -12.71 -23.19 6.31
N VAL A 79 -13.31 -24.36 6.10
CA VAL A 79 -14.72 -24.51 5.75
C VAL A 79 -15.61 -24.09 6.92
N CYS A 80 -16.66 -23.30 6.65
CA CYS A 80 -17.60 -22.73 7.64
C CYS A 80 -16.91 -21.84 8.71
N PRO A 81 -16.34 -20.69 8.31
CA PRO A 81 -15.59 -19.84 9.21
C PRO A 81 -16.46 -19.21 10.30
N THR A 82 -15.90 -19.10 11.51
CA THR A 82 -16.42 -18.28 12.61
C THR A 82 -15.54 -17.05 12.78
N ARG A 83 -16.01 -16.04 13.53
CA ARG A 83 -15.17 -14.90 13.91
C ARG A 83 -13.89 -15.33 14.63
N GLN A 84 -13.98 -16.34 15.49
CA GLN A 84 -12.83 -16.85 16.24
C GLN A 84 -11.83 -17.57 15.32
N SER A 85 -12.32 -18.46 14.44
CA SER A 85 -11.44 -19.18 13.50
C SER A 85 -10.82 -18.25 12.46
N PHE A 86 -11.53 -17.19 12.05
CA PHE A 86 -10.99 -16.12 11.21
C PHE A 86 -9.80 -15.42 11.87
N ILE A 87 -9.97 -14.92 13.10
CA ILE A 87 -8.89 -14.22 13.80
C ILE A 87 -7.73 -15.17 14.09
N ALA A 88 -8.01 -16.39 14.54
CA ALA A 88 -6.96 -17.38 14.82
C ALA A 88 -6.18 -17.75 13.54
N GLY A 89 -6.88 -18.00 12.44
CA GLY A 89 -6.28 -18.31 11.14
C GLY A 89 -5.43 -17.16 10.62
N LEU A 90 -5.95 -15.92 10.66
CA LEU A 90 -5.21 -14.74 10.22
C LEU A 90 -3.97 -14.49 11.08
N ARG A 91 -4.03 -14.74 12.40
CA ARG A 91 -2.86 -14.67 13.30
C ARG A 91 -1.81 -15.76 13.04
N GLY A 92 -2.14 -16.81 12.29
CA GLY A 92 -1.19 -17.82 11.82
C GLY A 92 -0.48 -17.48 10.51
N VAL A 93 -0.76 -16.31 9.92
CA VAL A 93 -0.09 -15.84 8.69
C VAL A 93 1.14 -15.01 9.06
N HIS A 94 2.31 -15.47 8.63
CA HIS A 94 3.60 -14.88 9.00
C HIS A 94 4.25 -14.05 7.87
N ASP A 95 3.72 -14.16 6.66
CA ASP A 95 4.34 -13.70 5.42
C ASP A 95 3.37 -12.94 4.52
N TYR A 96 2.44 -12.18 5.10
CA TYR A 96 1.47 -11.42 4.32
C TYR A 96 2.15 -10.27 3.56
N ASP A 97 2.29 -10.38 2.24
CA ASP A 97 2.93 -9.37 1.38
C ASP A 97 1.94 -8.55 0.54
N GLY A 98 0.63 -8.74 0.76
CA GLY A 98 -0.44 -8.09 0.00
C GLY A 98 -0.40 -8.42 -1.50
N GLY A 99 0.09 -9.61 -1.86
CA GLY A 99 0.31 -10.00 -3.25
C GLY A 99 1.43 -9.20 -3.93
N GLY A 100 2.42 -8.75 -3.16
CA GLY A 100 3.55 -7.93 -3.61
C GLY A 100 3.28 -6.42 -3.67
N LEU A 101 2.19 -5.95 -3.05
CA LEU A 101 1.90 -4.52 -2.90
C LEU A 101 2.54 -3.92 -1.65
N LEU A 102 2.95 -4.74 -0.67
CA LEU A 102 3.66 -4.26 0.51
C LEU A 102 5.17 -4.30 0.29
N PRO A 103 5.91 -3.30 0.78
CA PRO A 103 7.37 -3.24 0.61
C PRO A 103 8.08 -4.36 1.38
N ARG A 104 7.48 -4.85 2.48
CA ARG A 104 7.91 -6.07 3.18
C ARG A 104 6.69 -6.89 3.64
N PRO A 105 6.85 -8.22 3.75
CA PRO A 105 5.85 -9.06 4.38
C PRO A 105 5.58 -8.66 5.83
N VAL A 106 4.32 -8.80 6.24
CA VAL A 106 3.84 -8.55 7.59
C VAL A 106 3.56 -9.88 8.28
N ASP A 107 4.15 -10.05 9.46
CA ASP A 107 3.84 -11.16 10.35
C ASP A 107 2.65 -10.79 11.25
N PHE A 108 1.47 -11.34 10.93
CA PHE A 108 0.27 -11.08 11.72
C PHE A 108 0.29 -11.75 13.09
N ALA A 109 1.20 -12.68 13.38
CA ALA A 109 1.33 -13.21 14.74
C ALA A 109 1.91 -12.15 15.69
N THR A 110 2.74 -11.23 15.19
CA THR A 110 3.52 -10.31 16.04
C THR A 110 3.26 -8.83 15.78
N ASN A 111 2.48 -8.45 14.76
CA ASN A 111 2.27 -7.05 14.38
C ASN A 111 1.31 -6.24 15.29
N LEU A 112 0.59 -6.87 16.22
CA LEU A 112 -0.41 -6.16 17.02
C LEU A 112 0.24 -5.07 17.87
N GLY A 113 -0.21 -3.82 17.69
CA GLY A 113 0.34 -2.66 18.40
C GLY A 113 1.75 -2.25 17.95
N ARG A 114 2.28 -2.84 16.88
CA ARG A 114 3.58 -2.47 16.30
C ARG A 114 3.39 -1.60 15.08
N LEU A 115 4.04 -0.46 15.05
CA LEU A 115 4.13 0.38 13.86
C LEU A 115 5.03 -0.31 12.82
N ASN A 116 4.68 -0.15 11.54
CA ASN A 116 5.61 -0.49 10.48
C ASN A 116 6.86 0.39 10.63
N ASN A 117 8.03 -0.19 10.44
CA ASN A 117 9.30 0.51 10.55
C ASN A 117 9.99 0.69 9.20
N CYS A 118 9.36 0.25 8.10
CA CYS A 118 9.88 0.39 6.76
C CYS A 118 8.86 1.09 5.86
N TYR A 119 9.32 2.12 5.18
CA TYR A 119 8.52 2.94 4.29
C TYR A 119 9.27 3.19 3.00
N ASP A 120 8.53 3.33 1.91
CA ASP A 120 9.04 3.88 0.67
C ASP A 120 8.80 5.40 0.64
N PHE A 121 9.57 6.11 -0.16
CA PHE A 121 9.47 7.56 -0.29
C PHE A 121 9.42 7.97 -1.74
N VAL A 122 8.48 8.86 -2.08
CA VAL A 122 8.37 9.47 -3.40
C VAL A 122 8.55 10.98 -3.30
N ARG A 123 9.19 11.58 -4.30
CA ARG A 123 9.33 13.01 -4.45
C ARG A 123 8.51 13.49 -5.64
N VAL A 124 7.81 14.61 -5.49
CA VAL A 124 7.20 15.31 -6.63
C VAL A 124 8.29 15.96 -7.48
N SER A 125 8.26 15.72 -8.80
CA SER A 125 9.20 16.28 -9.76
C SER A 125 9.23 17.82 -9.70
N GLY A 126 10.34 18.42 -10.16
CA GLY A 126 10.52 19.88 -10.07
C GLY A 126 9.48 20.69 -10.87
N ASP A 127 8.89 20.09 -11.89
CA ASP A 127 7.79 20.65 -12.69
C ASP A 127 6.40 20.29 -12.13
N GLY A 128 6.33 19.52 -11.04
CA GLY A 128 5.07 19.12 -10.42
C GLY A 128 4.27 18.05 -11.18
N SER A 129 4.83 17.44 -12.23
CA SER A 129 4.08 16.58 -13.15
C SER A 129 3.98 15.10 -12.74
N ARG A 130 4.91 14.62 -11.90
CA ARG A 130 4.98 13.19 -11.53
C ARG A 130 5.63 12.95 -10.17
N PHE A 131 5.35 11.78 -9.61
CA PHE A 131 6.12 11.24 -8.50
C PHE A 131 7.40 10.56 -9.01
N ILE A 132 8.44 10.58 -8.20
CA ILE A 132 9.76 9.99 -8.44
C ILE A 132 10.14 9.22 -7.18
N PRO A 133 10.25 7.87 -7.21
CA PRO A 133 10.75 7.10 -6.08
C PRO A 133 12.16 7.58 -5.68
N LEU A 134 12.38 7.77 -4.39
CA LEU A 134 13.69 8.09 -3.85
C LEU A 134 14.50 6.82 -3.64
N GLU A 135 15.79 6.85 -3.94
CA GLU A 135 16.69 5.74 -3.64
C GLU A 135 17.33 5.87 -2.25
N PRO A 136 17.58 4.75 -1.54
CA PRO A 136 16.96 3.45 -1.79
C PRO A 136 15.44 3.56 -1.60
N ALA A 137 14.68 2.83 -2.43
CA ALA A 137 13.21 2.84 -2.39
C ALA A 137 12.74 2.57 -0.96
N LEU A 138 13.17 1.44 -0.40
CA LEU A 138 12.82 1.03 0.94
C LEU A 138 13.79 1.57 1.99
N ARG A 139 13.24 2.27 2.99
CA ARG A 139 14.00 2.75 4.15
C ARG A 139 13.39 2.23 5.43
N CYS A 140 14.19 1.50 6.19
CA CYS A 140 13.80 0.92 7.47
C CYS A 140 14.49 1.65 8.63
N GLY A 141 13.73 1.99 9.66
CA GLY A 141 14.20 2.60 10.89
C GLY A 141 13.98 1.74 12.13
N SER A 142 14.43 2.26 13.27
CA SER A 142 14.14 1.72 14.59
C SER A 142 13.28 2.71 15.37
N PRO A 143 12.35 2.24 16.23
CA PRO A 143 11.63 3.12 17.14
C PRO A 143 12.60 3.92 18.01
N ILE A 144 12.32 5.21 18.19
CA ILE A 144 13.08 6.06 19.11
C ILE A 144 12.54 5.77 20.52
N SER A 145 13.38 5.19 21.38
CA SER A 145 13.09 4.90 22.79
C SER A 145 13.44 6.07 23.70
#